data_AF-A0A937YDA2-F1
#
_entry.id   AF-A0A937YDA2-F1
#
_cell.length_a   1.000
_cell.length_b   1.000
_cell.length_c   1.000
_cell.angle_alpha   90.00
_cell.angle_beta   90.00
_cell.angle_gamma   90.00
#
_symmetry.space_group_name_H-M   'P 1'
#
loop_
_entity.id
_entity.type
_entity.pdbx_description
1 polymer ?
#
loop_
_entity_poly.entity_id
_entity_poly.type
_entity_poly.pdbx_seq_one_letter_code
_entity_poly.pdbx_strand_id
1 'polypeptide(L)' 'MMTTYQIATIPGDGIGKEVIPAGREVLQALAASLKHLDFQFSDFGWGGDWYRAHGEMMPADGLD' A
#
# COMPACT_ATOMS: atom_id res chain seq x y z
N MET A 1 -1.22 -25.24 1.31
CA MET A 1 -2.24 -24.21 1.58
C MET A 1 -1.68 -22.89 1.10
N MET A 2 -2.51 -22.03 0.53
CA MET A 2 -2.13 -20.70 0.04
C MET A 2 -2.27 -19.71 1.20
N THR A 3 -1.21 -18.94 1.48
CA THR A 3 -1.23 -17.89 2.50
C THR A 3 -1.32 -16.54 1.81
N THR A 4 -2.40 -15.80 2.07
CA THR A 4 -2.60 -14.46 1.54
C THR A 4 -2.26 -13.43 2.63
N TYR A 5 -1.39 -12.47 2.29
CA TYR A 5 -1.05 -11.34 3.15
C TYR A 5 -1.83 -10.09 2.70
N GLN A 6 -2.57 -9.49 3.63
CA GLN A 6 -3.22 -8.19 3.40
C GLN A 6 -2.21 -7.08 3.71
N ILE A 7 -2.00 -6.16 2.77
CA ILE A 7 -1.02 -5.08 2.87
C ILE A 7 -1.73 -3.74 2.63
N ALA A 8 -1.81 -2.92 3.66
CA ALA A 8 -2.13 -1.51 3.51
C ALA A 8 -0.92 -0.77 2.91
N THR A 9 -1.12 -0.02 1.82
CA THR A 9 -0.08 0.81 1.21
C THR A 9 -0.40 2.28 1.39
N ILE A 10 0.57 3.03 1.90
CA ILE A 10 0.49 4.48 2.06
C ILE A 10 1.67 5.07 1.27
N PRO A 11 1.47 5.43 -0.01
CA PRO A 11 2.55 5.94 -0.85
C PRO A 11 3.11 7.29 -0.39
N GLY A 12 2.38 8.05 0.43
CA GLY A 12 2.81 9.36 0.90
C GLY A 12 2.98 10.37 -0.25
N ASP A 13 4.04 11.18 -0.16
CA ASP A 13 4.37 12.22 -1.13
C ASP A 13 5.70 11.95 -1.85
N GLY A 14 5.95 12.72 -2.91
CA GLY A 14 7.19 12.66 -3.67
C GLY A 14 7.42 11.27 -4.25
N ILE A 15 8.65 10.77 -4.11
CA ILE A 15 9.09 9.50 -4.71
C ILE A 15 8.33 8.28 -4.18
N GLY A 16 7.65 8.37 -3.03
CA GLY A 16 6.85 7.28 -2.49
C GLY A 16 5.77 6.80 -3.46
N LYS A 17 5.20 7.72 -4.25
CA LYS A 17 4.23 7.42 -5.32
C LYS A 17 4.81 6.63 -6.49
N GLU A 18 6.14 6.62 -6.65
CA GLU A 18 6.85 5.89 -7.70
C GLU A 18 7.40 4.56 -7.17
N VAL A 19 8.02 4.56 -5.98
CA VAL A 19 8.72 3.37 -5.46
C VAL A 19 7.78 2.34 -4.85
N ILE A 20 6.64 2.74 -4.29
CA ILE A 20 5.67 1.80 -3.71
C ILE A 20 5.00 0.92 -4.78
N PRO A 21 4.51 1.46 -5.92
CA PRO A 21 4.03 0.63 -7.02
C PRO A 21 5.10 -0.34 -7.55
N ALA A 22 6.36 0.10 -7.69
CA ALA A 22 7.44 -0.78 -8.12
C ALA A 22 7.69 -1.93 -7.12
N GLY A 23 7.62 -1.65 -5.81
CA GLY A 23 7.69 -2.70 -4.79
C GLY A 23 6.54 -3.72 -4.90
N ARG A 24 5.32 -3.24 -5.17
CA ARG A 24 4.15 -4.11 -5.41
C ARG A 24 4.37 -5.04 -6.60
N GLU A 25 4.92 -4.54 -7.70
CA GLU A 25 5.22 -5.36 -8.89
C GLU A 25 6.18 -6.53 -8.55
N VAL A 26 7.20 -6.27 -7.73
CA VAL A 26 8.13 -7.31 -7.28
C VAL A 26 7.42 -8.37 -6.42
N LEU A 27 6.54 -7.94 -5.50
CA LEU A 27 5.77 -8.87 -4.66
C LEU A 27 4.79 -9.72 -5.49
N GLN A 28 4.15 -9.12 -6.50
CA GLN A 28 3.27 -9.84 -7.42
C GLN A 28 4.04 -10.87 -8.25
N ALA A 29 5.23 -10.52 -8.75
CA ALA A 29 6.11 -11.46 -9.45
C ALA A 29 6.53 -12.62 -8.53
N LEU A 30 6.85 -12.33 -7.27
CA LEU A 30 7.18 -13.34 -6.27
C LEU A 30 6.00 -14.30 -6.03
N ALA A 31 4.79 -13.78 -5.82
CA ALA A 31 3.58 -14.59 -5.64
C ALA A 31 3.28 -15.45 -6.88
N ALA A 32 3.46 -14.90 -8.09
CA ALA A 32 3.31 -15.67 -9.33
C ALA A 32 4.29 -16.85 -9.43
N SER A 33 5.47 -16.75 -8.81
CA SER A 33 6.47 -17.83 -8.77
C SER A 33 6.23 -18.88 -7.69
N LEU A 34 5.45 -18.57 -6.64
CA LEU A 34 5.29 -19.39 -5.45
C LEU A 34 3.82 -19.80 -5.24
N LYS A 35 3.51 -21.08 -5.44
CA LYS A 35 2.13 -21.64 -5.36
C LYS A 35 1.44 -21.54 -3.98
N HIS A 36 2.13 -21.04 -2.95
CA HIS A 36 1.63 -20.98 -1.58
C HIS A 36 1.61 -19.56 -1.01
N LEU A 37 1.91 -18.54 -1.83
CA LEU A 37 2.05 -17.16 -1.41
C LEU A 37 1.16 -16.26 -2.26
N ASP A 38 0.48 -15.32 -1.62
CA ASP A 38 -0.35 -14.32 -2.28
C ASP A 38 -0.38 -13.01 -1.50
N PHE A 39 -0.73 -11.92 -2.18
CA PHE A 39 -0.79 -10.58 -1.61
C PHE A 39 -2.03 -9.84 -2.08
N GLN A 40 -2.76 -9.21 -1.15
CA GLN A 40 -3.80 -8.24 -1.47
C GLN A 40 -3.39 -6.88 -0.93
N PHE A 41 -3.58 -5.85 -1.74
CA PHE A 41 -3.18 -4.49 -1.40
C PHE A 41 -4.41 -3.59 -1.24
N SER A 42 -4.38 -2.71 -0.25
CA SER A 42 -5.35 -1.63 -0.06
C SER A 42 -4.60 -0.30 -0.03
N ASP A 43 -5.04 0.66 -0.84
CA ASP A 43 -4.27 1.88 -1.08
C ASP A 43 -4.88 3.05 -0.33
N PHE A 44 -4.07 3.71 0.48
CA PHE A 44 -4.45 4.85 1.29
C PHE A 44 -3.68 6.08 0.82
N GLY A 45 -4.43 7.12 0.42
CA GLY A 45 -3.87 8.37 -0.10
C GLY A 45 -3.32 9.31 0.96
N TRP A 46 -3.00 8.81 2.15
CA TRP A 46 -2.53 9.62 3.28
C TRP A 46 -1.11 10.14 3.04
N GLY A 47 -0.80 11.28 3.64
CA GLY A 47 0.47 11.98 3.44
C GLY A 47 0.31 13.50 3.57
N GLY A 48 1.33 14.23 3.18
CA GLY A 48 1.35 15.68 3.11
C GLY A 48 0.31 16.26 2.16
N ASP A 49 0.04 15.65 1.00
CA ASP A 49 -1.03 16.06 0.09
C ASP A 49 -2.39 15.95 0.78
N TRP A 50 -2.63 14.85 1.48
CA TRP A 50 -3.83 14.67 2.29
C TRP A 50 -3.92 15.73 3.38
N TYR A 51 -2.84 15.98 4.13
CA TYR A 51 -2.80 17.02 5.16
C TYR A 51 -3.06 18.42 4.61
N ARG A 52 -2.48 18.76 3.46
CA ARG A 52 -2.72 20.05 2.79
C ARG A 52 -4.19 20.22 2.39
N ALA A 53 -4.86 19.13 2.00
CA ALA A 53 -6.25 19.16 1.57
C ALA A 53 -7.27 19.10 2.73
N HIS A 54 -6.95 18.38 3.81
CA HIS A 54 -7.93 18.04 4.86
C HIS A 54 -7.59 18.61 6.24
N GLY A 55 -6.36 19.10 6.46
CA GLY A 55 -5.91 19.62 7.76
C GLY A 55 -5.59 18.54 8.81
N GLU A 56 -5.63 17.26 8.42
CA GLU A 56 -5.35 16.09 9.26
C GLU A 56 -4.39 15.14 8.54
N MET A 57 -3.69 14.25 9.25
CA MET A 57 -2.68 13.37 8.62
C MET A 57 -3.28 12.12 7.95
N MET A 58 -4.48 11.71 8.38
CA MET A 58 -5.32 10.63 7.86
C MET A 58 -6.73 10.81 8.43
N PRO A 59 -7.78 10.14 7.90
CA PRO A 59 -9.11 10.14 8.50
C PRO A 59 -9.10 9.74 9.98
N ALA A 60 -10.06 10.25 10.75
CA ALA A 60 -10.18 9.95 12.19
C ALA A 60 -10.38 8.45 12.48
N ASP A 61 -11.00 7.72 11.56
CA ASP A 61 -11.26 6.28 11.57
C ASP A 61 -10.21 5.48 10.77
N GLY A 62 -9.07 6.08 10.41
CA GLY A 62 -8.07 5.44 9.53
C GLY A 62 -7.41 4.17 10.10
N LEU A 63 -7.58 3.86 11.38
CA LEU A 63 -7.01 2.65 12.00
C LEU A 63 -8.01 1.51 12.18
N ASP A 64 -9.29 1.75 11.88
CA ASP A 64 -10.36 0.76 11.97
C ASP A 64 -10.42 -0.14 10.71
#